data_AF-A0A918W0M9-F1
#
_entry.id   AF-A0A918W0M9-F1
#
_cell.length_a   1.000
_cell.length_b   1.000
_cell.length_c   1.000
_cell.angle_alpha   90.00
_cell.angle_beta   90.00
_cell.angle_gamma   90.00
#
_symmetry.space_group_name_H-M   'P 1'
#
loop_
_entity.id
_entity.type
_entity.pdbx_description
1 polymer ?
#
loop_
_entity_poly.entity_id
_entity_poly.type
_entity_poly.pdbx_seq_one_letter_code
_entity_poly.pdbx_strand_id
1 'polypeptide(L)'
;MDLNQMKIELIHKINSCEDENLLRKIEKVFEENVSEVNEDEVGYSAQINKNAVPEWHYEILEEEFEKYKRGELTASTWNEVDKKLQEKYDI
;
A
#
# COMPACT_ATOMS: atom_id res chain seq x y z
N MET A 1 -18.38 -22.65 -9.07
CA MET A 1 -17.04 -22.62 -8.44
C MET A 1 -16.91 -21.24 -7.82
N ASP A 2 -16.50 -21.16 -6.56
CA ASP A 2 -16.32 -19.87 -5.89
C ASP A 2 -15.13 -19.11 -6.50
N LEU A 3 -15.30 -17.82 -6.75
CA LEU A 3 -14.28 -16.99 -7.41
C LEU A 3 -13.02 -16.88 -6.55
N ASN A 4 -13.20 -16.81 -5.22
CA ASN A 4 -12.06 -16.73 -4.31
C ASN A 4 -11.31 -18.06 -4.27
N GLN A 5 -12.03 -19.18 -4.26
CA GLN A 5 -11.43 -20.50 -4.41
C GLN A 5 -10.62 -20.63 -5.71
N MET A 6 -11.14 -20.15 -6.84
CA MET A 6 -10.40 -20.17 -8.12
C MET A 6 -9.12 -19.32 -8.08
N LYS A 7 -9.17 -18.14 -7.46
CA LYS A 7 -7.98 -17.28 -7.30
C LYS A 7 -6.90 -17.95 -6.47
N ILE A 8 -7.27 -18.56 -5.34
CA ILE A 8 -6.35 -19.26 -4.44
C ILE A 8 -5.68 -20.44 -5.17
N GLU A 9 -6.46 -21.24 -5.89
CA GLU A 9 -5.94 -22.36 -6.66
C GLU A 9 -4.97 -21.93 -7.78
N LEU A 10 -5.26 -20.81 -8.45
CA LEU A 10 -4.38 -20.27 -9.48
C LEU A 10 -3.03 -19.83 -8.90
N ILE A 11 -3.05 -19.09 -7.78
CA ILE A 11 -1.83 -18.65 -7.09
C ILE A 11 -0.99 -19.85 -6.66
N HIS A 12 -1.62 -20.88 -6.09
CA HIS A 12 -0.91 -22.08 -5.68
C HIS A 12 -0.23 -22.78 -6.86
N LYS A 13 -0.93 -22.90 -8.00
CA LYS A 13 -0.37 -23.53 -9.21
C LYS A 13 0.81 -22.75 -9.78
N ILE A 14 0.74 -21.42 -9.78
CA ILE A 14 1.84 -20.54 -10.20
C ILE A 14 3.05 -20.72 -9.27
N ASN A 15 2.84 -20.71 -7.95
CA ASN A 15 3.91 -20.88 -6.96
C ASN A 15 4.59 -22.25 -7.04
N SER A 16 3.86 -23.30 -7.43
CA SER A 16 4.40 -24.64 -7.62
C SER A 16 4.98 -24.89 -9.02
N CYS A 17 4.96 -23.91 -9.92
CA CYS A 17 5.42 -24.08 -11.29
C CYS A 17 6.94 -23.91 -11.38
N GLU A 18 7.65 -24.98 -11.73
CA GLU A 18 9.10 -24.97 -11.93
C GLU A 18 9.52 -24.65 -13.39
N ASP A 19 8.56 -24.61 -14.32
CA ASP A 19 8.82 -24.27 -15.72
C ASP A 19 8.83 -22.75 -15.93
N GLU A 20 10.03 -22.19 -16.03
CA GLU A 20 10.27 -20.76 -16.25
C GLU A 20 9.65 -20.25 -17.56
N ASN A 21 9.65 -21.06 -18.63
CA ASN A 21 9.08 -20.65 -19.92
C ASN A 21 7.56 -20.55 -19.84
N LEU A 22 6.93 -21.44 -19.06
CA LEU A 22 5.49 -21.38 -18.81
C LEU A 22 5.13 -20.16 -17.95
N LEU A 23 5.93 -19.87 -16.91
CA LEU A 23 5.76 -18.67 -16.08
C LEU A 23 5.86 -17.37 -16.90
N ARG A 24 6.86 -17.25 -17.78
CA ARG A 24 7.01 -16.09 -18.68
C ARG A 24 5.84 -15.91 -19.65
N LYS A 25 5.22 -17.01 -20.08
CA LYS A 25 4.00 -16.94 -20.92
C LYS A 25 2.80 -16.45 -20.12
N ILE A 26 2.66 -16.92 -18.87
CA ILE A 26 1.61 -16.48 -17.95
C ILE A 26 1.76 -14.98 -17.64
N GLU A 27 2.98 -14.52 -17.40
CA GLU A 27 3.31 -13.09 -17.19
C GLU A 27 2.84 -12.23 -18.37
N LYS A 28 3.17 -12.61 -19.61
CA LYS A 28 2.69 -11.91 -20.81
C LYS A 28 1.17 -11.90 -20.93
N VAL A 29 0.50 -13.00 -20.60
CA VAL A 29 -0.96 -13.06 -20.61
C VAL A 29 -1.55 -12.08 -19.59
N PHE A 30 -0.94 -11.92 -18.41
CA PHE A 30 -1.38 -10.90 -17.46
C PHE A 30 -1.10 -9.49 -17.99
N GLU A 31 0.08 -9.21 -18.53
CA GLU A 31 0.40 -7.89 -19.10
C GLU A 31 -0.56 -7.50 -20.25
N GLU A 32 -0.91 -8.43 -21.12
CA GLU A 32 -1.80 -8.20 -22.28
C GLU A 32 -3.29 -8.11 -21.88
N ASN A 33 -3.69 -8.69 -20.74
CA ASN A 33 -5.09 -8.78 -20.33
C ASN A 33 -5.43 -8.01 -19.04
N VAL A 34 -4.48 -7.32 -18.40
CA VAL A 34 -4.77 -6.33 -17.35
C VAL A 34 -5.30 -5.06 -18.03
N SER A 35 -6.52 -5.17 -18.55
CA SER A 35 -7.37 -4.02 -18.83
C SER A 35 -8.03 -3.65 -17.51
N GLU A 36 -7.41 -2.72 -16.80
CA GLU A 36 -7.99 -1.98 -15.66
C GLU A 36 -8.41 -2.87 -14.48
N VAL A 37 -7.68 -2.73 -13.37
CA VAL A 37 -8.19 -3.14 -12.06
C VAL A 37 -9.46 -2.33 -11.81
N ASN A 38 -10.64 -2.93 -11.98
CA ASN A 38 -11.87 -2.40 -11.44
C ASN A 38 -11.78 -2.51 -9.91
N GLU A 39 -11.12 -1.53 -9.28
CA GLU A 39 -11.46 -1.19 -7.91
C GLU A 39 -12.94 -0.82 -7.92
N ASP A 40 -13.75 -1.48 -7.08
CA ASP A 40 -15.13 -1.07 -6.89
C ASP A 40 -15.13 0.45 -6.61
N GLU A 41 -15.82 1.22 -7.46
CA GLU A 41 -15.97 2.67 -7.36
C GLU A 41 -16.78 3.07 -6.11
N VAL A 42 -16.38 2.63 -4.91
CA VAL A 42 -16.61 3.41 -3.70
C VAL A 42 -15.66 4.60 -3.82
N GLY A 43 -16.08 5.56 -4.66
CA GLY A 43 -15.28 6.66 -5.12
C GLY A 43 -14.67 7.45 -3.96
N TYR A 44 -13.41 7.19 -3.67
CA TYR A 44 -12.55 8.21 -3.11
C TYR A 44 -12.19 9.13 -4.27
N SER A 45 -13.09 10.08 -4.59
CA SER A 45 -12.71 11.24 -5.38
C SER A 45 -11.83 12.13 -4.51
N ALA A 46 -10.62 11.66 -4.18
CA ALA A 46 -9.56 12.58 -3.86
C ALA A 46 -9.30 13.32 -5.17
N GLN A 47 -9.86 14.52 -5.33
CA GLN A 47 -9.32 15.47 -6.29
C GLN A 47 -7.81 15.46 -6.01
N ILE A 48 -7.03 14.94 -6.96
CA ILE A 48 -5.57 14.93 -6.87
C ILE A 48 -5.18 16.40 -6.97
N ASN A 49 -5.28 17.08 -5.84
CA ASN A 49 -4.73 18.37 -5.63
C ASN A 49 -3.24 18.07 -5.64
N LYS A 50 -2.58 18.32 -6.77
CA LYS A 50 -1.12 18.12 -6.92
C LYS A 50 -0.31 18.85 -5.83
N ASN A 51 -0.97 19.72 -5.06
CA ASN A 51 -0.47 20.49 -3.94
C ASN A 51 -1.23 20.22 -2.63
N ALA A 52 -1.78 19.01 -2.41
CA ALA A 52 -2.49 18.67 -1.17
C ALA A 52 -1.62 18.91 0.08
N VAL A 53 -0.31 18.78 -0.09
CA VAL A 53 0.70 19.14 0.90
C VAL A 53 1.60 20.22 0.28
N PRO A 54 1.69 21.42 0.89
CA PRO A 54 2.60 22.46 0.43
C PRO A 54 4.08 22.03 0.51
N GLU A 55 4.92 22.53 -0.41
CA GLU A 55 6.33 22.14 -0.51
C GLU A 55 7.14 22.42 0.77
N TRP A 56 6.88 23.55 1.44
CA TRP A 56 7.49 23.91 2.74
C TRP A 56 7.25 22.86 3.83
N HIS A 57 6.20 22.04 3.71
CA HIS A 57 5.92 20.99 4.68
C HIS A 57 6.96 19.88 4.65
N TYR A 58 7.55 19.60 3.48
CA TYR A 58 8.63 18.62 3.35
C TYR A 58 9.94 19.10 3.98
N GLU A 59 10.21 20.42 3.93
CA GLU A 59 11.37 21.01 4.62
C GLU A 59 11.26 20.83 6.13
N ILE A 60 10.06 21.00 6.69
CA ILE A 60 9.82 20.78 8.13
C ILE A 60 10.03 19.31 8.49
N LEU A 61 9.52 18.38 7.69
CA LEU A 61 9.70 16.95 7.93
C LEU A 61 11.18 16.56 7.94
N GLU A 62 11.98 17.12 7.03
CA GLU A 62 13.43 16.90 6.99
C GLU A 62 14.12 17.44 8.25
N GLU A 63 13.75 18.65 8.71
CA GLU A 63 14.29 19.20 9.96
C GLU A 63 13.92 18.36 11.20
N GLU A 64 12.67 17.89 11.29
CA GLU A 64 12.19 17.03 12.38
C GLU A 64 12.89 15.68 12.37
N PHE A 65 13.11 15.11 11.19
CA PHE A 65 13.85 13.87 11.04
C PHE A 65 15.31 13.98 11.48
N GLU A 66 15.97 15.09 11.16
CA GLU A 66 17.33 15.35 11.61
C GLU A 66 17.40 15.58 13.13
N LYS A 67 16.40 16.25 13.73
CA LYS A 67 16.28 16.36 15.20
C LYS A 67 16.07 14.99 15.85
N TYR A 68 15.25 14.13 15.24
CA TYR A 68 15.05 12.75 15.71
C TYR A 68 16.36 11.94 15.68
N LYS A 69 17.13 11.99 14.58
CA LYS A 69 18.44 11.31 14.48
C LYS A 69 19.42 11.76 15.56
N ARG A 70 19.40 13.04 15.93
CA ARG A 70 20.25 13.60 17.00
C ARG A 70 19.72 13.30 18.42
N GLY A 71 18.56 12.66 18.54
CA GLY A 71 17.92 12.36 19.84
C GLY A 71 17.27 13.58 20.50
N GLU A 72 17.11 14.69 19.76
CA GLU A 72 16.45 15.92 20.21
C GLU A 72 14.92 15.82 20.12
N LEU A 73 14.42 14.85 19.37
CA LEU A 73 13.00 14.54 19.21
C LEU A 73 12.76 13.06 19.54
N THR A 74 11.75 12.76 20.35
CA THR A 74 11.30 11.40 20.62
C THR A 74 10.16 11.03 19.69
N ALA A 75 10.30 9.94 18.95
CA ALA A 75 9.21 9.37 18.18
C ALA A 75 8.37 8.42 19.04
N SER A 76 7.07 8.36 18.77
CA SER A 76 6.20 7.30 19.27
C SER A 76 6.06 6.21 18.22
N THR A 77 5.89 4.97 18.67
CA THR A 77 5.53 3.88 17.74
C THR A 77 4.09 4.02 17.27
N TRP A 78 3.75 3.43 16.12
CA TRP A 78 2.37 3.42 15.63
C TRP A 78 1.40 2.77 16.62
N ASN A 79 1.83 1.75 17.36
CA ASN A 79 1.03 1.13 18.41
C ASN A 79 0.74 2.10 19.57
N GLU A 80 1.70 2.95 19.95
CA GLU A 80 1.48 3.98 20.97
C GLU A 80 0.53 5.07 20.48
N VAL A 81 0.65 5.46 19.22
CA VAL A 81 -0.24 6.45 18.59
C VAL A 81 -1.66 5.89 18.52
N ASP A 82 -1.81 4.66 18.02
CA ASP A 82 -3.10 3.98 17.91
C ASP A 82 -3.78 3.85 19.28
N LYS A 83 -3.05 3.38 20.29
CA LYS A 83 -3.56 3.31 21.67
C LYS A 83 -4.00 4.68 22.20
N LYS A 84 -3.22 5.74 21.98
CA LYS A 84 -3.60 7.11 22.37
C LYS A 84 -4.86 7.60 21.65
N LEU A 85 -5.04 7.22 20.37
CA LEU A 85 -6.22 7.58 19.59
C LEU A 85 -7.46 6.84 20.10
N GLN A 86 -7.36 5.53 20.34
CA GLN A 86 -8.42 4.73 20.96
C GLN A 86 -8.82 5.32 22.32
N GLU A 87 -7.84 5.62 23.20
CA GLU A 87 -8.10 6.21 24.52
C GLU A 87 -8.73 7.61 24.44
N LYS A 88 -8.38 8.40 23.43
CA LYS A 88 -8.85 9.80 23.30
C LYS A 88 -10.21 9.91 22.64
N TYR A 89 -10.50 9.03 21.69
CA TYR A 89 -11.70 9.09 20.86
C TYR A 89 -12.68 7.93 21.11
N ASP A 90 -12.35 7.02 22.03
CA ASP A 90 -13.17 5.86 22.43
C ASP A 90 -13.51 4.97 21.23
N ILE A 91 -12.51 4.76 20.35
CA ILE A 91 -12.58 3.95 19.11
C ILE A 91 -12.00 2.55 19.38
#